data_AF-A0A6G1PJN5-F1
#
_entry.id   AF-A0A6G1PJN5-F1
#
_cell.length_a   1.000
_cell.length_b   1.000
_cell.length_c   1.000
_cell.angle_alpha   90.00
_cell.angle_beta   90.00
_cell.angle_gamma   90.00
#
_symmetry.space_group_name_H-M   'P 1'
#
loop_
_entity.id
_entity.type
_entity.pdbx_description
1 polymer ?
#
loop_
_entity_poly.entity_id
_entity_poly.type
_entity_poly.pdbx_seq_one_letter_code
_entity_poly.pdbx_strand_id
1 'polypeptide(L)'
;MSSGEGETQTGMLTPKPCPHTLPMLMDETGVRLVPYQLTEERGWTVDVDQLHRALETARGRCAPRAIYICNPGNPTGKGHTEPRRKKR
;
A
#
# COMPACT_ATOMS: atom_id res chain seq x y z
N MET A 1 -8.11 -15.30 15.76
CA MET A 1 -6.84 -14.96 15.09
C MET A 1 -6.18 -13.91 15.97
N SER A 2 -5.03 -14.21 16.57
CA SER A 2 -4.36 -13.24 17.46
C SER A 2 -3.76 -12.15 16.56
N SER A 3 -4.42 -11.00 16.50
CA SER A 3 -3.83 -9.78 15.97
C SER A 3 -2.71 -9.42 16.93
N GLY A 4 -1.46 -9.73 16.56
CA GLY A 4 -0.31 -9.39 17.37
C GLY A 4 -0.24 -7.88 17.63
N GLU A 5 0.43 -7.48 18.71
CA GLU A 5 0.67 -6.08 19.03
C GLU A 5 2.11 -5.69 18.65
N GLY A 6 2.33 -4.40 18.37
CA GLY A 6 3.65 -3.86 18.04
C GLY A 6 4.28 -4.52 16.80
N GLU A 7 5.51 -5.01 16.93
CA GLU A 7 6.29 -5.59 15.82
C GLU A 7 5.63 -6.83 15.19
N THR A 8 4.75 -7.53 15.92
CA THR A 8 4.04 -8.73 15.44
C THR A 8 2.71 -8.42 14.76
N GLN A 9 2.21 -7.18 14.90
CA GLN A 9 0.96 -6.75 14.28
C GLN A 9 1.09 -6.83 12.75
N THR A 10 0.08 -7.38 12.07
CA THR A 10 0.12 -7.46 10.60
C THR A 10 0.03 -6.05 10.00
N GLY A 11 0.95 -5.73 9.08
CA GLY A 11 0.95 -4.50 8.31
C GLY A 11 0.54 -4.70 6.86
N MET A 12 -0.20 -3.75 6.30
CA MET A 12 -0.54 -3.70 4.88
C MET A 12 -0.04 -2.40 4.26
N LEU A 13 0.76 -2.52 3.21
CA LEU A 13 1.22 -1.39 2.40
C LEU A 13 0.05 -0.84 1.58
N THR A 14 -0.25 0.44 1.73
CA THR A 14 -1.41 1.08 1.09
C THR A 14 -1.04 2.37 0.36
N PRO A 15 -1.68 2.67 -0.79
CA PRO A 15 -1.40 3.89 -1.52
C PRO A 15 -1.93 5.09 -0.73
N LYS A 16 -1.21 6.20 -0.77
CA LYS A 16 -1.74 7.51 -0.39
C LYS A 16 -1.85 8.37 -1.65
N PRO A 17 -3.05 8.89 -2.00
CA PRO A 17 -4.34 8.72 -1.32
C PRO A 17 -4.91 7.30 -1.44
N CYS A 18 -5.68 6.85 -0.43
CA CYS A 18 -6.38 5.56 -0.41
C CYS A 18 -7.91 5.75 -0.49
N PRO A 19 -8.68 4.72 -0.90
CA PRO A 19 -10.14 4.72 -0.78
C PRO A 19 -10.59 4.98 0.66
N HIS A 20 -11.62 5.81 0.84
CA HIS A 20 -12.10 6.25 2.17
C HIS A 20 -12.56 5.13 3.10
N THR A 21 -12.98 3.99 2.56
CA THR A 21 -13.43 2.82 3.34
C THR A 21 -12.28 1.97 3.86
N LEU A 22 -11.07 2.10 3.28
CA LEU A 22 -9.95 1.24 3.59
C LEU A 22 -9.46 1.38 5.05
N PRO A 23 -9.32 2.60 5.62
CA PRO A 23 -8.93 2.74 7.03
C PRO A 23 -9.91 2.07 7.99
N MET A 24 -11.22 2.25 7.79
CA MET A 24 -12.25 1.67 8.65
C MET A 24 -12.18 0.14 8.67
N LEU A 25 -12.02 -0.49 7.50
CA LEU A 25 -11.90 -1.95 7.40
C LEU A 25 -10.62 -2.49 8.06
N MET A 26 -9.53 -1.73 8.00
CA MET A 26 -8.24 -2.14 8.56
C MET A 26 -8.23 -2.01 10.08
N ASP A 27 -8.89 -0.98 10.61
CA ASP A 27 -9.09 -0.82 12.05
C ASP A 27 -9.95 -1.96 12.62
N GLU A 28 -11.03 -2.36 11.93
CA GLU A 28 -11.88 -3.50 12.33
C GLU A 28 -11.14 -4.84 12.35
N THR A 29 -10.14 -5.00 11.48
CA THR A 29 -9.36 -6.25 11.36
C THR A 29 -8.06 -6.26 12.18
N GLY A 30 -7.72 -5.13 12.82
CA GLY A 30 -6.47 -4.96 13.57
C GLY A 30 -5.22 -4.90 12.69
N VAL A 31 -5.39 -4.63 11.39
CA VAL A 31 -4.28 -4.52 10.42
C VAL A 31 -3.74 -3.10 10.42
N ARG A 32 -2.43 -2.96 10.61
CA ARG A 32 -1.72 -1.68 10.55
C ARG A 32 -1.62 -1.20 9.10
N LEU A 33 -2.12 -0.01 8.82
CA LEU A 33 -1.85 0.66 7.55
C LEU A 33 -0.41 1.18 7.46
N VAL A 34 0.25 0.89 6.35
CA VAL A 34 1.60 1.35 6.00
C VAL A 34 1.54 2.14 4.69
N PRO A 35 1.40 3.48 4.75
CA PRO A 35 1.19 4.27 3.55
C PRO A 35 2.48 4.41 2.70
N TYR A 36 2.38 4.16 1.39
CA TYR A 36 3.37 4.57 0.39
C TYR A 36 2.82 5.72 -0.46
N GLN A 37 3.68 6.67 -0.84
CA GLN A 37 3.24 7.86 -1.59
C GLN A 37 3.06 7.54 -3.07
N LEU A 38 1.88 7.87 -3.60
CA LEU A 38 1.67 8.09 -5.02
C LEU A 38 1.73 9.58 -5.29
N THR A 39 2.30 9.99 -6.42
CA THR A 39 2.41 11.40 -6.77
C THR A 39 1.77 11.68 -8.12
N GLU A 40 1.18 12.87 -8.24
CA GLU A 40 0.50 13.30 -9.46
C GLU A 40 1.49 13.50 -10.62
N GLU A 41 2.70 13.97 -10.32
CA GLU A 41 3.77 14.22 -11.31
C GLU A 41 4.22 12.94 -12.01
N ARG A 42 4.05 11.79 -11.34
CA ARG A 42 4.33 10.45 -11.88
C ARG A 42 3.06 9.76 -12.41
N GLY A 43 1.95 10.49 -12.53
CA GLY A 43 0.69 9.94 -13.02
C GLY A 43 0.04 8.94 -12.07
N TRP A 44 0.28 9.06 -10.76
CA TRP A 44 -0.24 8.16 -9.72
C TRP A 44 0.22 6.71 -9.83
N THR A 45 1.35 6.45 -10.50
CA THR A 45 1.94 5.12 -10.58
C THR A 45 2.67 4.74 -9.30
N VAL A 46 2.68 3.45 -8.95
CA VAL A 46 3.51 2.92 -7.86
C VAL A 46 4.99 3.14 -8.17
N ASP A 47 5.66 3.84 -7.26
CA ASP A 47 7.10 4.00 -7.24
C ASP A 47 7.72 2.95 -6.30
N VAL A 48 8.53 2.05 -6.87
CA VAL A 48 9.16 0.94 -6.14
C VAL A 48 10.09 1.47 -5.05
N ASP A 49 10.77 2.59 -5.26
CA ASP A 49 11.66 3.19 -4.24
C ASP A 49 10.86 3.70 -3.04
N GLN A 50 9.69 4.31 -3.30
CA GLN A 50 8.78 4.75 -2.23
C GLN A 50 8.18 3.57 -1.48
N LEU A 51 7.85 2.49 -2.19
CA LEU A 51 7.35 1.27 -1.60
C LEU A 51 8.39 0.61 -0.68
N HIS A 52 9.66 0.54 -1.13
CA HIS A 52 10.76 0.06 -0.30
C HIS A 52 10.97 0.93 0.94
N ARG A 53 10.96 2.26 0.80
CA ARG A 53 11.08 3.17 1.96
C ARG A 53 9.96 2.97 2.98
N ALA A 54 8.72 2.82 2.52
CA ALA A 54 7.57 2.55 3.38
C ALA A 54 7.70 1.19 4.09
N LEU A 55 8.16 0.16 3.37
CA LEU A 55 8.42 -1.17 3.92
C LEU A 55 9.48 -1.14 5.02
N GLU A 56 10.64 -0.54 4.76
CA GLU A 56 11.72 -0.46 5.75
C GLU A 56 11.33 0.35 6.99
N THR A 57 10.60 1.46 6.80
CA THR A 57 10.13 2.29 7.93
C THR A 57 9.09 1.57 8.80
N ALA A 58 8.35 0.63 8.21
CA ALA A 58 7.34 -0.15 8.92
C ALA A 58 7.91 -1.33 9.71
N ARG A 59 9.08 -1.84 9.29
CA ARG A 59 9.83 -2.84 10.07
C ARG A 59 10.21 -2.23 11.42
N GLY A 60 9.86 -2.92 12.51
CA GLY A 60 9.98 -2.40 13.89
C GLY A 60 8.72 -1.69 14.42
N ARG A 61 7.69 -1.51 13.60
CA ARG A 61 6.37 -0.98 14.04
C ARG A 61 5.22 -1.95 13.80
N CYS A 62 5.42 -2.89 12.86
CA CYS A 62 4.53 -3.97 12.49
C CYS A 62 5.32 -5.00 11.65
N ALA A 63 4.66 -6.08 11.27
CA ALA A 63 5.12 -7.06 10.29
C ALA A 63 4.36 -6.87 8.97
N PRO A 64 4.90 -6.12 7.99
CA PRO A 64 4.28 -5.97 6.68
C PRO A 64 4.13 -7.33 5.97
N ARG A 65 2.91 -7.67 5.55
CA ARG A 65 2.58 -8.96 4.92
C ARG A 65 1.81 -8.87 3.61
N ALA A 66 1.22 -7.71 3.32
CA ALA A 66 0.41 -7.51 2.12
C ALA A 66 0.64 -6.12 1.52
N ILE A 67 0.33 -5.99 0.23
CA ILE A 67 0.30 -4.73 -0.51
C ILE A 67 -1.07 -4.59 -1.15
N TYR A 68 -1.72 -3.45 -0.90
CA TYR A 68 -2.96 -3.06 -1.56
C TYR A 68 -2.63 -2.23 -2.80
N ILE A 69 -3.18 -2.62 -3.95
CA ILE A 69 -3.08 -1.90 -5.21
C ILE A 69 -4.50 -1.62 -5.70
N CYS A 70 -4.83 -0.34 -5.91
CA CYS A 70 -6.12 0.06 -6.48
C CYS A 70 -5.95 0.26 -7.99
N ASN A 71 -6.55 -0.59 -8.82
CA ASN A 71 -6.44 -0.50 -10.28
C ASN A 71 -7.80 -0.76 -10.96
N PRO A 72 -8.41 0.21 -11.68
CA PRO A 72 -7.96 1.60 -11.81
C PRO A 72 -8.02 2.34 -10.47
N GLY A 73 -7.12 3.28 -10.26
CA GLY A 73 -6.94 3.96 -8.99
C GLY A 73 -8.19 4.73 -8.55
N ASN A 74 -8.53 4.61 -7.26
CA ASN A 74 -9.58 5.37 -6.59
C ASN A 74 -8.93 6.06 -5.38
N PRO A 75 -8.93 7.39 -5.24
CA PRO A 75 -9.68 8.42 -5.98
C PRO A 75 -8.98 8.98 -7.25
N THR A 76 -7.85 8.40 -7.68
CA THR A 76 -6.97 9.01 -8.69
C THR A 76 -7.44 8.84 -10.15
N GLY A 77 -8.36 7.91 -10.42
CA GLY A 77 -8.92 7.62 -11.73
C GLY A 77 -7.95 7.01 -12.76
N LYS A 78 -6.70 6.68 -12.39
CA LYS A 78 -5.65 6.20 -13.33
C LYS A 78 -5.36 4.71 -13.17
N GLY A 79 -5.19 4.00 -14.29
CA GLY A 79 -4.81 2.58 -14.29
C GLY A 79 -3.31 2.36 -14.07
N HIS A 80 -2.95 1.40 -13.21
CA HIS A 80 -1.58 0.91 -13.13
C HIS A 80 -1.27 0.16 -14.43
N THR A 81 -0.43 0.76 -15.28
CA THR A 81 -0.05 0.15 -16.54
C THR A 81 1.26 -0.60 -16.32
N GLU A 82 1.23 -1.94 -16.35
CA GLU A 82 2.47 -2.71 -16.40
C GLU A 82 3.24 -2.36 -17.69
N PRO A 83 4.58 -2.26 -17.66
CA PRO A 83 5.35 -2.14 -18.89
C PRO A 83 5.07 -3.37 -19.75
N ARG A 84 4.40 -3.16 -20.89
CA ARG A 84 4.14 -4.21 -21.88
C ARG A 84 5.47 -4.88 -22.21
N ARG A 85 5.65 -6.14 -21.79
CA ARG A 85 6.70 -7.01 -22.35
C ARG A 85 6.46 -7.05 -23.86
N LYS A 86 7.33 -6.38 -24.63
CA LYS A 86 7.41 -6.62 -26.08
C LYS A 86 7.74 -8.10 -26.23
N LYS A 87 6.76 -8.91 -26.61
CA LYS A 87 7.01 -10.25 -27.13
C LYS A 87 7.91 -10.06 -28.35
N ARG A 88 9.15 -10.57 -28.26
CA ARG A 88 9.99 -10.77 -29.44
C ARG A 88 9.39 -11.89 -30.28
#